data_AF-A0A317ZD75-F1
#
_entry.id   AF-A0A317ZD75-F1
#
_cell.length_a   1.000
_cell.length_b   1.000
_cell.length_c   1.000
_cell.angle_alpha   90.00
_cell.angle_beta   90.00
_cell.angle_gamma   90.00
#
_symmetry.space_group_name_H-M   'P 1'
#
loop_
_entity.id
_entity.type
_entity.pdbx_description
1 polymer ?
#
loop_
_entity_poly.entity_id
_entity_poly.type
_entity_poly.pdbx_seq_one_letter_code
_entity_poly.pdbx_strand_id
1 'polypeptide(L)'
;MMRYYIKAFYICMVACLSRLYSALRIDRKHIVFLMTFKEDQLPIIYQLSQRGFNITVFAKPKDFHYLENRKQITYYPLKQSSILKQLAALATAKVVFIDTYYLIMAGWRKKEGQTVIQTWHAAGALK
;
A
#
# COMPACT_ATOMS: atom_id res chain seq x y z
N MET A 1 -14.62 16.09 -19.63
CA MET A 1 -15.80 15.40 -19.06
C MET A 1 -15.60 13.88 -18.92
N MET A 2 -15.38 13.11 -19.99
CA MET A 2 -15.24 11.64 -19.92
C MET A 2 -14.18 11.12 -18.93
N ARG A 3 -13.00 11.75 -18.89
CA ARG A 3 -11.93 11.41 -17.92
C ARG A 3 -12.37 11.51 -16.45
N TYR A 4 -13.25 12.46 -16.13
CA TYR A 4 -13.76 12.63 -14.78
C TYR A 4 -14.66 11.45 -14.38
N TYR A 5 -15.59 11.06 -15.26
CA TYR A 5 -16.47 9.92 -15.02
C TYR A 5 -15.71 8.61 -14.89
N ILE A 6 -14.65 8.39 -15.68
CA ILE A 6 -13.78 7.21 -15.55
C ILE A 6 -13.13 7.16 -14.16
N LYS A 7 -12.59 8.29 -13.68
CA LYS A 7 -12.00 8.37 -12.34
C LYS A 7 -13.04 8.16 -11.25
N ALA A 8 -14.20 8.81 -11.36
CA ALA A 8 -15.30 8.66 -10.40
C ALA A 8 -15.79 7.21 -10.32
N PHE A 9 -15.96 6.55 -11.47
CA PHE A 9 -16.32 5.14 -11.55
C PHE A 9 -15.27 4.26 -10.87
N TYR A 10 -13.99 4.48 -11.17
CA TYR A 10 -12.90 3.75 -10.51
C TYR A 10 -12.92 3.92 -8.99
N ILE A 11 -13.07 5.15 -8.49
CA ILE A 11 -13.15 5.44 -7.05
C ILE A 11 -14.35 4.73 -6.42
N CYS A 12 -15.51 4.76 -7.08
CA CYS A 12 -16.71 4.07 -6.63
C CYS A 12 -16.50 2.55 -6.56
N MET A 13 -15.91 1.95 -7.61
CA MET A 13 -15.56 0.53 -7.65
C MET A 13 -14.63 0.15 -6.49
N VAL A 14 -13.57 0.93 -6.26
CA VAL A 14 -12.64 0.71 -5.15
C VAL A 14 -13.33 0.85 -3.79
N ALA A 15 -14.23 1.82 -3.62
CA ALA A 15 -15.00 1.99 -2.40
C ALA A 15 -15.95 0.82 -2.12
N CYS A 16 -16.60 0.27 -3.16
CA CYS A 16 -17.42 -0.93 -3.05
C CYS A 16 -16.56 -2.14 -2.64
N LEU A 17 -15.44 -2.39 -3.31
CA LEU A 17 -14.54 -3.49 -2.99
C LEU A 17 -13.92 -3.35 -1.60
N SER A 18 -13.50 -2.14 -1.22
CA SER A 18 -12.97 -1.85 0.11
C SER A 18 -14.00 -2.13 1.21
N ARG A 19 -15.29 -1.95 0.92
CA ARG A 19 -16.37 -2.29 1.85
C ARG A 19 -16.50 -3.79 2.03
N LEU A 20 -16.31 -4.60 0.98
CA LEU A 20 -16.32 -6.07 1.11
C LEU A 20 -15.23 -6.56 2.07
N TYR A 21 -14.04 -5.96 2.00
CA TYR A 21 -12.94 -6.27 2.92
C TYR A 21 -13.04 -5.58 4.30
N SER A 22 -14.08 -4.78 4.54
CA SER A 22 -14.21 -4.04 5.80
C SER A 22 -14.40 -4.96 7.02
N ALA A 23 -14.97 -6.15 6.82
CA ALA A 23 -15.16 -7.15 7.87
C ALA A 23 -13.85 -7.81 8.37
N LEU A 24 -12.75 -7.73 7.60
CA LEU A 24 -11.47 -8.27 8.02
C LEU A 24 -10.91 -7.52 9.25
N ARG A 25 -10.31 -8.24 10.20
CA ARG A 25 -9.71 -7.61 11.39
C ARG A 25 -8.34 -7.02 11.07
N ILE A 26 -8.00 -5.93 11.74
CA ILE A 26 -6.66 -5.32 11.67
C ILE A 26 -5.68 -6.23 12.41
N ASP A 27 -4.60 -6.63 11.74
CA ASP A 27 -3.47 -7.32 12.33
C ASP A 27 -2.44 -6.29 12.84
N ARG A 28 -2.17 -6.34 14.15
CA ARG A 28 -1.26 -5.41 14.85
C ARG A 28 0.19 -5.47 14.34
N LYS A 29 0.61 -6.58 13.73
CA LYS A 29 1.97 -6.78 13.20
C LYS A 29 2.06 -6.60 11.69
N HIS A 30 0.94 -6.36 11.00
CA HIS A 30 0.91 -6.25 9.55
C HIS A 30 1.11 -4.81 9.07
N ILE A 31 2.09 -4.61 8.19
CA ILE A 31 2.42 -3.32 7.60
C ILE A 31 2.42 -3.45 6.08
N VAL A 32 1.78 -2.52 5.39
CA VAL A 32 1.72 -2.48 3.93
C VAL A 32 2.54 -1.31 3.39
N PHE A 33 3.29 -1.56 2.33
CA PHE A 33 4.02 -0.55 1.57
C PHE A 33 3.49 -0.52 0.13
N LEU A 34 3.10 0.66 -0.34
CA LEU A 34 2.99 0.95 -1.76
C LEU A 34 4.26 1.68 -2.16
N MET A 35 5.12 1.01 -2.94
CA MET A 35 6.50 1.43 -3.22
C MET A 35 6.69 1.73 -4.71
N THR A 36 6.80 3.01 -5.04
CA THR A 36 7.24 3.53 -6.34
C THR A 36 8.74 3.83 -6.36
N PHE A 37 9.28 4.31 -5.24
CA PHE A 37 10.65 4.78 -5.04
C PHE A 37 11.32 3.94 -3.95
N LYS A 38 12.24 3.07 -4.38
CA LYS A 38 12.85 2.07 -3.50
C LYS A 38 13.79 2.70 -2.47
N GLU A 39 14.42 3.82 -2.82
CA GLU A 39 15.42 4.51 -2.03
C GLU A 39 14.83 4.99 -0.70
N ASP A 40 13.57 5.43 -0.70
CA ASP A 40 12.91 6.00 0.48
C ASP A 40 12.32 4.91 1.40
N GLN A 41 11.78 3.84 0.81
CA GLN A 41 11.03 2.84 1.57
C GLN A 41 11.84 1.61 1.96
N LEU A 42 12.82 1.16 1.16
CA LEU A 42 13.60 -0.05 1.47
C LEU A 42 14.28 0.00 2.84
N PRO A 43 14.94 1.10 3.26
CA PRO A 43 15.55 1.18 4.59
C PRO A 43 14.52 0.95 5.71
N ILE A 44 13.33 1.52 5.58
CA ILE A 44 12.23 1.38 6.56
C ILE A 44 11.69 -0.06 6.55
N ILE A 45 11.45 -0.61 5.36
CA ILE A 45 10.97 -1.98 5.16
C ILE A 45 11.91 -2.97 5.85
N TYR A 46 13.22 -2.84 5.64
CA TYR A 46 14.20 -3.76 6.21
C TYR A 46 14.26 -3.67 7.73
N GLN A 47 14.26 -2.47 8.29
CA GLN A 47 14.28 -2.30 9.75
C GLN A 47 13.02 -2.85 10.41
N LEU A 48 11.84 -2.67 9.80
CA LEU A 48 10.59 -3.18 10.35
C LEU A 48 10.50 -4.72 10.24
N SER A 49 10.91 -5.30 9.11
CA SER A 49 11.01 -6.75 8.94
C SER A 49 11.93 -7.37 10.00
N GLN A 50 13.10 -6.76 10.25
CA GLN A 50 14.03 -7.21 11.30
C GLN A 50 13.44 -7.15 12.72
N ARG A 51 12.49 -6.23 12.96
CA ARG A 51 11.78 -6.08 14.24
C ARG A 51 10.61 -7.06 14.41
N GLY A 52 10.37 -7.95 13.46
CA GLY A 52 9.33 -8.98 13.59
C GLY A 52 7.95 -8.58 13.03
N PHE A 53 7.89 -7.53 12.20
CA PHE A 53 6.65 -7.14 11.52
C PHE A 53 6.47 -7.90 10.20
N ASN A 54 5.23 -8.30 9.93
CA ASN A 54 4.84 -8.89 8.65
C ASN A 54 4.65 -7.78 7.64
N ILE A 55 5.53 -7.70 6.65
CA ILE A 55 5.52 -6.65 5.64
C ILE A 55 4.93 -7.17 4.33
N THR A 56 3.95 -6.45 3.78
CA THR A 56 3.48 -6.66 2.40
C THR A 56 3.86 -5.48 1.55
N VAL A 57 4.65 -5.70 0.50
CA VAL A 57 5.16 -4.65 -0.37
C VAL A 57 4.55 -4.79 -1.76
N PHE A 58 3.87 -3.75 -2.24
CA PHE A 58 3.49 -3.63 -3.63
C PHE A 58 4.53 -2.76 -4.34
N ALA A 59 5.32 -3.37 -5.21
CA ALA A 59 6.46 -2.73 -5.87
C ALA A 59 6.47 -2.95 -7.39
N LYS A 60 7.31 -2.20 -8.10
CA LYS A 60 7.58 -2.49 -9.52
C LYS A 60 8.34 -3.83 -9.62
N PRO A 61 8.03 -4.69 -10.61
CA PRO A 61 8.70 -6.00 -10.75
C PRO A 61 10.23 -5.92 -10.82
N LYS A 62 10.78 -4.86 -11.42
CA LYS A 62 12.22 -4.61 -11.50
C LYS A 62 12.92 -4.42 -10.14
N ASP A 63 12.16 -4.22 -9.07
CA ASP A 63 12.68 -3.97 -7.71
C ASP A 63 12.46 -5.20 -6.80
N PHE A 64 11.94 -6.32 -7.33
CA PHE A 64 11.66 -7.53 -6.54
C PHE A 64 12.91 -8.19 -5.97
N HIS A 65 14.04 -8.14 -6.69
CA HIS A 65 15.29 -8.72 -6.20
C HIS A 65 15.80 -8.07 -4.90
N TYR A 66 15.35 -6.84 -4.58
CA TYR A 66 15.66 -6.21 -3.29
C TYR A 66 14.81 -6.77 -2.12
N LEU A 67 13.68 -7.41 -2.41
CA LEU A 67 12.71 -7.92 -1.47
C LEU A 67 12.81 -9.44 -1.29
N GLU A 68 13.35 -10.13 -2.29
CA GLU A 68 13.60 -11.57 -2.30
C GLU A 68 14.49 -12.04 -1.14
N ASN A 69 14.28 -13.29 -0.72
CA ASN A 69 15.06 -13.98 0.32
C ASN A 69 15.04 -13.32 1.72
N ARG A 70 14.08 -12.41 1.99
CA ARG A 70 13.92 -11.76 3.29
C ARG A 70 12.76 -12.37 4.06
N LYS A 71 13.01 -12.70 5.33
CA LYS A 71 11.98 -13.22 6.23
C LYS A 71 10.91 -12.14 6.46
N GLN A 72 9.64 -12.56 6.55
CA GLN A 72 8.51 -11.69 6.86
C GLN A 72 8.22 -10.58 5.83
N ILE A 73 8.76 -10.72 4.61
CA ILE A 73 8.42 -9.84 3.48
C ILE A 73 7.68 -10.66 2.43
N THR A 74 6.45 -10.27 2.15
CA THR A 74 5.67 -10.73 1.00
C THR A 74 5.58 -9.60 0.01
N TYR A 75 5.76 -9.88 -1.28
CA TYR A 75 5.73 -8.83 -2.30
C TYR A 75 4.85 -9.20 -3.50
N TYR A 76 4.26 -8.17 -4.09
CA TYR A 76 3.36 -8.26 -5.23
C TYR A 76 3.60 -7.11 -6.21
N PRO A 77 3.22 -7.27 -7.50
CA PRO A 77 3.38 -6.19 -8.47
C PRO A 77 2.42 -5.04 -8.16
N LEU A 78 2.93 -3.82 -8.10
CA LEU A 78 2.14 -2.59 -8.00
C LEU A 78 1.50 -2.28 -9.37
N LYS A 79 0.38 -2.96 -9.66
CA LYS A 79 -0.38 -2.84 -10.92
C LYS A 79 -1.87 -2.96 -10.67
N GLN A 80 -2.70 -2.46 -11.59
CA GLN A 80 -4.17 -2.53 -11.44
C GLN A 80 -4.71 -3.96 -11.38
N SER A 81 -4.06 -4.93 -12.02
CA SER A 81 -4.44 -6.35 -11.93
C SER A 81 -4.29 -6.93 -10.51
N SER A 82 -3.52 -6.30 -9.64
CA SER A 82 -3.34 -6.71 -8.24
C SER A 82 -4.27 -5.99 -7.26
N ILE A 83 -5.24 -5.20 -7.75
CA ILE A 83 -6.05 -4.32 -6.90
C ILE A 83 -6.80 -5.05 -5.78
N LEU A 84 -7.27 -6.27 -6.03
CA LEU A 84 -7.91 -7.09 -5.00
C LEU A 84 -6.93 -7.49 -3.90
N LYS A 85 -5.70 -7.85 -4.26
CA LYS A 85 -4.63 -8.14 -3.29
C LYS A 85 -4.24 -6.88 -2.51
N GLN A 86 -4.15 -5.74 -3.18
CA GLN A 86 -3.89 -4.45 -2.54
C GLN A 86 -4.97 -4.14 -1.51
N LEU A 87 -6.25 -4.21 -1.89
CA LEU A 87 -7.37 -3.93 -0.98
C LEU A 87 -7.45 -4.91 0.18
N ALA A 88 -7.23 -6.20 -0.06
CA ALA A 88 -7.19 -7.21 0.99
C ALA A 88 -6.07 -6.93 2.01
N ALA A 89 -4.86 -6.64 1.52
CA ALA A 89 -3.72 -6.31 2.39
C ALA A 89 -3.94 -4.99 3.15
N LEU A 90 -4.44 -3.95 2.46
CA LEU A 90 -4.78 -2.67 3.06
C LEU A 90 -5.88 -2.80 4.12
N ALA A 91 -6.80 -3.75 3.99
CA ALA A 91 -7.89 -3.94 4.95
C ALA A 91 -7.44 -4.54 6.29
N THR A 92 -6.31 -5.25 6.32
CA THR A 92 -5.75 -5.87 7.53
C THR A 92 -4.57 -5.10 8.11
N ALA A 93 -3.95 -4.21 7.35
CA ALA A 93 -2.76 -3.47 7.78
C ALA A 93 -3.00 -2.61 9.03
N LYS A 94 -2.09 -2.65 10.00
CA LYS A 94 -2.04 -1.67 11.09
C LYS A 94 -1.47 -0.33 10.62
N VAL A 95 -0.44 -0.40 9.77
CA VAL A 95 0.24 0.77 9.21
C VAL A 95 0.37 0.61 7.70
N VAL A 96 0.10 1.67 6.96
CA VAL A 96 0.23 1.74 5.50
C VAL A 96 1.20 2.85 5.15
N PHE A 97 2.27 2.52 4.43
CA PHE A 97 3.24 3.47 3.89
C PHE A 97 2.96 3.72 2.41
N ILE A 98 3.00 4.99 2.02
CA ILE A 98 2.91 5.44 0.63
C ILE A 98 4.02 6.46 0.34
N ASP A 99 4.62 6.42 -0.85
CA ASP A 99 5.64 7.39 -1.28
C ASP A 99 5.13 8.42 -2.30
N THR A 100 3.93 8.21 -2.84
CA THR A 100 3.31 9.09 -3.82
C THR A 100 1.78 8.99 -3.76
N TYR A 101 1.10 9.74 -4.63
CA TYR A 101 -0.34 9.66 -4.78
C TYR A 101 -0.75 8.39 -5.53
N TYR A 102 -1.47 7.51 -4.83
CA TYR A 102 -2.08 6.33 -5.43
C TYR A 102 -3.58 6.49 -5.56
N LEU A 103 -4.12 6.34 -6.77
CA LEU A 103 -5.55 6.51 -7.04
C LEU A 103 -6.42 5.55 -6.21
N ILE A 104 -5.92 4.36 -5.86
CA ILE A 104 -6.60 3.41 -4.98
C ILE A 104 -6.94 4.02 -3.61
N MET A 105 -6.12 4.95 -3.12
CA MET A 105 -6.31 5.59 -1.81
C MET A 105 -7.56 6.49 -1.80
N ALA A 106 -7.98 7.00 -2.96
CA ALA A 106 -9.17 7.84 -3.06
C ALA A 106 -10.48 7.06 -2.85
N GLY A 107 -10.50 5.76 -3.17
CA GLY A 107 -11.65 4.88 -2.91
C GLY A 107 -11.50 3.99 -1.68
N TRP A 108 -10.27 3.79 -1.20
CA TRP A 108 -10.01 2.95 -0.03
C TRP A 108 -10.57 3.59 1.25
N ARG A 109 -11.26 2.79 2.06
CA ARG A 109 -11.81 3.22 3.34
C ARG A 109 -10.88 2.79 4.47
N LYS A 110 -10.10 3.73 4.98
CA LYS A 110 -9.27 3.53 6.18
C LYS A 110 -10.17 3.22 7.38
N LYS A 111 -9.88 2.14 8.09
CA LYS A 111 -10.55 1.77 9.35
C LYS A 111 -9.99 2.59 10.52
N GLU A 112 -10.79 2.68 11.58
CA GLU A 112 -10.30 3.17 12.87
C GLU A 112 -9.16 2.27 13.36
N GLY A 113 -8.12 2.87 13.95
CA GLY A 113 -6.94 2.16 14.39
C GLY A 113 -5.88 1.85 13.31
N GLN A 114 -6.15 2.08 12.02
CA GLN A 114 -5.10 2.05 10.99
C GLN A 114 -4.36 3.40 10.92
N THR A 115 -3.08 3.38 10.59
CA THR A 115 -2.28 4.60 10.36
C THR A 115 -1.77 4.63 8.93
N VAL A 116 -1.81 5.79 8.29
CA VAL A 116 -1.20 6.02 6.97
C VAL A 116 -0.04 6.98 7.15
N ILE A 117 1.13 6.60 6.65
CA ILE A 117 2.35 7.41 6.68
C ILE A 117 2.78 7.66 5.24
N GLN A 118 2.95 8.92 4.89
CA GLN A 118 3.41 9.34 3.56
C GLN A 118 4.85 9.83 3.65
N THR A 119 5.78 9.11 3.02
CA THR A 119 7.22 9.45 3.07
C THR A 119 7.60 10.54 2.07
N TRP A 120 6.87 10.63 0.96
CA TRP A 120 7.20 11.45 -0.22
C TRP A 120 8.58 11.12 -0.81
N HIS A 121 8.87 11.60 -2.02
CA HIS A 121 10.15 11.36 -2.70
C HIS A 121 10.93 12.65 -2.97
N ALA A 122 10.25 13.78 -3.18
CA ALA A 122 10.92 15.02 -3.56
C ALA A 122 11.38 15.81 -2.32
N ALA A 123 12.69 16.02 -2.20
CA ALA A 123 13.31 16.90 -1.20
C ALA A 123 12.98 18.41 -1.36
N GLY A 124 12.07 18.77 -2.27
CA GLY A 124 11.69 20.15 -2.57
C GLY A 124 10.18 20.40 -2.73
N ALA A 125 9.33 19.40 -2.50
CA ALA A 125 7.91 19.70 -2.30
C ALA A 125 7.78 20.26 -0.89
N LEU A 126 7.33 21.51 -0.76
CA LEU A 126 6.93 22.09 0.52
C LEU A 126 6.05 21.07 1.24
N LYS A 127 6.55 20.58 2.39
CA LYS A 127 5.87 19.63 3.26
C LYS A 127 4.82 20.34 4.10
#